data_AF-A0A517VG03-F1
#
_entry.id   AF-A0A517VG03-F1
#
_cell.length_a   1.000
_cell.length_b   1.000
_cell.length_c   1.000
_cell.angle_alpha   90.00
_cell.angle_beta   90.00
_cell.angle_gamma   90.00
#
_symmetry.space_group_name_H-M   'P 1'
#
loop_
_entity.id
_entity.type
_entity.pdbx_description
1 polymer ?
#
loop_
_entity_poly.entity_id
_entity_poly.type
_entity_poly.pdbx_seq_one_letter_code
_entity_poly.pdbx_strand_id
1 'polypeptide(L)'
;MNQKTEDHVEPSFGKRFQTALKNLGIGIIFLMAGLFLLWHNESKILERDISISQAESVLSENQEASSEETGQVNNEGRNLQSTTVINWGLRFAGWIIVFLGLATLFKPLVVLVDKIPFLWNFVGRGITIFALLSSFSLTLILLSAVWMVARPVFGAVLLLSGIIPLFILYRSGRRARLKHALRRA
;
A
#
# COMPACT_ATOMS: atom_id res chain seq x y z
N MET A 1 5.10 32.73 41.09
CA MET A 1 4.80 31.56 40.23
C MET A 1 5.96 31.41 39.27
N ASN A 2 6.89 30.48 39.54
CA ASN A 2 8.15 30.34 38.81
C ASN A 2 7.94 29.43 37.60
N GLN A 3 7.78 30.00 36.40
CA GLN A 3 7.76 29.22 35.17
C GLN A 3 9.19 28.76 34.89
N LYS A 4 9.46 27.48 35.18
CA LYS A 4 10.65 26.78 34.73
C LYS A 4 10.47 26.60 33.22
N THR A 5 11.13 27.43 32.42
CA THR A 5 11.25 27.23 30.98
C THR A 5 12.06 25.96 30.78
N GLU A 6 11.41 24.87 30.37
CA GLU A 6 12.11 23.67 29.94
C GLU A 6 12.79 23.98 28.60
N ASP A 7 14.10 24.21 28.64
CA ASP A 7 14.92 24.36 27.45
C ASP A 7 14.96 23.03 26.70
N HIS A 8 14.11 22.88 25.68
CA HIS A 8 14.16 21.73 24.77
C HIS A 8 15.43 21.82 23.92
N VAL A 9 16.54 21.27 24.42
CA VAL A 9 17.79 21.16 23.67
C VAL A 9 17.55 20.23 22.47
N GLU A 10 17.57 20.80 21.27
CA GLU A 10 17.47 20.02 20.03
C GLU A 10 18.60 18.97 19.98
N PRO A 11 18.29 17.70 19.68
CA PRO A 11 19.30 16.66 19.63
C PRO A 11 20.31 16.93 18.51
N SER A 12 21.60 16.76 18.83
CA SER A 12 22.71 16.83 17.86
C SER A 12 22.42 15.99 16.62
N PHE A 13 22.91 16.45 15.46
CA PHE A 13 22.77 15.79 14.17
C PHE A 13 23.03 14.28 14.22
N GLY A 14 24.10 13.86 14.90
CA GLY A 14 24.46 12.44 15.03
C GLY A 14 23.40 11.62 15.75
N LYS A 15 22.81 12.17 16.82
CA LYS A 15 21.69 11.54 17.53
C LYS A 15 20.45 11.44 16.64
N ARG A 16 20.12 12.50 15.88
CA ARG A 16 19.00 12.48 14.93
C ARG A 16 19.17 11.44 13.83
N PHE A 17 20.38 11.31 13.27
CA PHE A 17 20.70 10.30 12.26
C PHE A 17 20.63 8.87 12.83
N GLN A 18 21.19 8.64 14.01
CA GLN A 18 21.13 7.33 14.67
C GLN A 18 19.69 6.93 15.01
N THR A 19 18.87 7.87 15.48
CA THR A 19 17.44 7.65 15.69
C THR A 19 16.74 7.30 14.38
N ALA A 20 17.06 7.98 13.27
CA ALA A 20 16.51 7.66 11.96
C ALA A 20 16.94 6.25 11.49
N LEU A 21 18.19 5.85 11.75
CA LEU A 21 18.70 4.52 11.38
C LEU A 21 18.06 3.39 12.20
N LYS A 22 17.79 3.61 13.50
CA LYS A 22 17.03 2.65 14.30
C LYS A 22 15.61 2.49 13.76
N ASN A 23 14.99 3.59 13.37
CA ASN A 23 13.66 3.59 12.76
C ASN A 23 13.66 2.99 11.33
N LEU A 24 14.81 2.92 10.65
CA LEU A 24 14.93 2.26 9.35
C LEU A 24 14.64 0.76 9.47
N GLY A 25 15.18 0.11 10.52
CA GLY A 25 14.95 -1.32 10.77
C GLY A 25 13.48 -1.64 10.98
N ILE A 26 12.75 -0.80 11.73
CA ILE A 26 11.29 -0.94 11.91
C ILE A 26 10.55 -0.81 10.57
N GLY A 27 11.04 0.07 9.68
CA GLY A 27 10.45 0.29 8.37
C GLY A 27 10.53 -0.93 7.46
N ILE A 28 11.66 -1.64 7.46
CA ILE A 28 11.84 -2.88 6.69
C ILE A 28 10.90 -3.96 7.22
N ILE A 29 10.76 -4.08 8.54
CA ILE A 29 9.82 -5.02 9.16
C ILE A 29 8.38 -4.71 8.72
N PHE A 30 7.99 -3.44 8.70
CA PHE A 30 6.68 -3.04 8.19
C PHE A 30 6.51 -3.34 6.70
N LEU A 31 7.52 -3.12 5.85
CA LEU A 31 7.42 -3.51 4.44
C LEU A 31 7.17 -5.01 4.29
N MET A 32 7.96 -5.84 4.97
CA MET A 32 7.80 -7.29 4.90
C MET A 32 6.43 -7.74 5.44
N ALA A 33 6.01 -7.20 6.59
CA ALA A 33 4.71 -7.52 7.18
C ALA A 33 3.54 -7.08 6.30
N GLY A 34 3.61 -5.89 5.69
CA GLY A 34 2.58 -5.37 4.79
C GLY A 34 2.46 -6.18 3.51
N LEU A 35 3.59 -6.54 2.88
CA LEU A 35 3.60 -7.41 1.70
C LEU A 35 3.07 -8.80 2.04
N PHE A 36 3.51 -9.39 3.16
CA PHE A 36 3.04 -10.69 3.61
C PHE A 36 1.54 -10.71 3.91
N LEU A 37 1.03 -9.68 4.59
CA LEU A 37 -0.40 -9.54 4.89
C LEU A 37 -1.23 -9.43 3.61
N LEU A 38 -0.80 -8.59 2.66
CA LEU A 38 -1.47 -8.45 1.36
C LEU A 38 -1.47 -9.76 0.58
N TRP A 39 -0.32 -10.43 0.52
CA TRP A 39 -0.16 -11.70 -0.18
C TRP A 39 -1.07 -12.78 0.40
N HIS A 40 -1.02 -12.98 1.72
CA HIS A 40 -1.80 -14.01 2.39
C HIS A 40 -3.31 -13.75 2.31
N ASN A 41 -3.73 -12.49 2.42
CA ASN A 41 -5.12 -12.11 2.24
C ASN A 41 -5.60 -12.45 0.83
N GLU A 42 -4.80 -12.12 -0.19
CA GLU A 42 -5.19 -12.30 -1.58
C GLU A 42 -5.20 -13.77 -2.00
N SER A 43 -4.23 -14.57 -1.56
CA SER A 43 -4.22 -16.01 -1.83
C SER A 43 -5.44 -16.72 -1.27
N LYS A 44 -5.92 -16.32 -0.10
CA LYS A 44 -7.13 -16.89 0.52
C LYS A 44 -8.40 -16.55 -0.25
N ILE A 45 -8.42 -15.43 -0.96
CA ILE A 45 -9.55 -15.06 -1.81
C ILE A 45 -9.59 -15.94 -3.06
N LEU A 46 -8.43 -16.19 -3.68
CA LEU A 46 -8.34 -17.07 -4.84
C LEU A 46 -8.80 -18.50 -4.54
N GLU A 47 -8.35 -19.05 -3.40
CA GLU A 47 -8.75 -20.40 -2.97
C GLU A 47 -10.27 -20.52 -2.83
N ARG A 48 -10.93 -19.46 -2.32
CA ARG A 48 -12.38 -19.42 -2.19
C ARG A 48 -13.08 -19.39 -3.54
N ASP A 49 -12.61 -18.55 -4.47
CA ASP A 49 -13.18 -18.44 -5.82
C ASP A 49 -13.13 -19.80 -6.56
N ILE A 50 -12.01 -20.53 -6.47
CA ILE A 50 -11.86 -21.84 -7.08
C ILE A 50 -12.84 -22.86 -6.47
N SER A 51 -12.96 -22.87 -5.14
CA SER A 51 -13.85 -23.80 -4.44
C SER A 51 -15.34 -23.57 -4.77
N ILE A 52 -15.75 -22.32 -5.02
CA ILE A 52 -17.11 -21.97 -5.41
C ILE A 52 -17.39 -22.47 -6.83
N SER A 53 -16.48 -22.22 -7.78
CA SER A 53 -16.62 -22.71 -9.15
C SER A 53 -16.69 -24.24 -9.21
N GLN A 54 -15.92 -24.93 -8.36
CA GLN A 54 -15.99 -26.38 -8.24
C GLN A 54 -17.32 -26.84 -7.63
N ALA A 55 -17.82 -26.18 -6.59
CA ALA A 55 -19.12 -26.49 -6.00
C ALA A 55 -20.26 -26.30 -7.00
N GLU A 56 -20.24 -25.23 -7.81
CA GLU A 56 -21.22 -25.00 -8.88
C GLU A 56 -21.22 -26.11 -9.94
N SER A 57 -20.04 -26.66 -10.30
CA SER A 57 -19.97 -27.77 -11.25
C SER A 57 -20.59 -29.06 -10.70
N VAL A 58 -20.39 -29.35 -9.41
CA VAL A 58 -21.01 -30.50 -8.72
C VAL A 58 -22.52 -30.30 -8.54
N LEU A 59 -22.96 -29.06 -8.27
CA LEU A 59 -24.38 -28.74 -8.17
C LEU A 59 -25.07 -28.84 -9.53
N SER A 60 -24.44 -28.40 -10.62
CA SER A 60 -24.98 -28.52 -11.98
C SER A 60 -25.12 -29.99 -12.41
N GLU A 61 -24.24 -30.86 -11.93
CA GLU A 61 -24.32 -32.32 -12.10
C GLU A 61 -25.44 -32.94 -11.24
N ASN A 62 -25.67 -32.41 -10.03
CA ASN A 62 -26.70 -32.90 -9.10
C ASN A 62 -28.04 -32.13 -9.18
N GLN A 63 -28.17 -31.16 -10.09
CA GLN A 63 -29.36 -30.30 -10.23
C GLN A 63 -30.59 -31.08 -10.73
N GLU A 64 -30.40 -32.32 -11.17
CA GLU A 64 -31.50 -33.28 -11.41
C GLU A 64 -32.16 -33.78 -10.11
N ALA A 65 -31.59 -33.60 -8.92
CA ALA A 65 -31.96 -34.39 -7.75
C ALA A 65 -32.62 -33.68 -6.55
N SER A 66 -32.60 -32.34 -6.36
CA SER A 66 -33.13 -31.81 -5.09
C SER A 66 -33.57 -30.35 -5.12
N SER A 67 -34.87 -30.16 -4.88
CA SER A 67 -35.60 -28.88 -4.89
C SER A 67 -35.83 -28.33 -3.47
N GLU A 68 -34.85 -28.39 -2.57
CA GLU A 68 -35.05 -28.09 -1.13
C GLU A 68 -33.98 -27.14 -0.53
N GLU A 69 -33.80 -25.91 -1.03
CA GLU A 69 -32.79 -24.98 -0.44
C GLU A 69 -33.25 -23.52 -0.24
N THR A 70 -34.55 -23.25 -0.12
CA THR A 70 -35.04 -21.85 -0.08
C THR A 70 -34.90 -21.16 1.30
N GLY A 71 -34.41 -21.86 2.34
CA GLY A 71 -34.32 -21.34 3.72
C GLY A 71 -32.95 -20.76 4.15
N GLN A 72 -31.85 -21.12 3.48
CA GLN A 72 -30.48 -20.74 3.90
C GLN A 72 -29.99 -19.40 3.30
N VAL A 73 -30.64 -18.94 2.22
CA VAL A 73 -30.22 -17.79 1.39
C VAL A 73 -30.12 -16.46 2.17
N ASN A 74 -30.89 -16.27 3.24
CA ASN A 74 -30.92 -15.01 3.98
C ASN A 74 -29.76 -14.83 4.98
N ASN A 75 -29.20 -15.94 5.49
CA ASN A 75 -28.05 -15.90 6.40
C ASN A 75 -26.72 -15.86 5.62
N GLU A 76 -26.65 -16.53 4.47
CA GLU A 76 -25.50 -16.51 3.57
C GLU A 76 -25.15 -15.08 3.12
N GLY A 77 -26.16 -14.29 2.70
CA GLY A 77 -25.96 -12.92 2.19
C GLY A 77 -25.28 -11.96 3.18
N ARG A 78 -25.58 -12.06 4.48
CA ARG A 78 -24.92 -11.25 5.53
C ARG A 78 -23.47 -11.67 5.76
N ASN A 79 -23.17 -12.97 5.67
CA ASN A 79 -21.82 -13.52 5.85
C ASN A 79 -20.91 -13.17 4.65
N LEU A 80 -21.46 -13.13 3.44
CA LEU A 80 -20.74 -12.73 2.22
C LEU A 80 -20.35 -11.24 2.24
N GLN A 81 -21.26 -10.36 2.65
CA GLN A 81 -20.97 -8.93 2.78
C GLN A 81 -19.90 -8.66 3.85
N SER A 82 -20.01 -9.32 5.01
CA SER A 82 -19.04 -9.20 6.11
C SER A 82 -17.64 -9.62 5.67
N THR A 83 -17.54 -10.70 4.89
CA THR A 83 -16.26 -11.17 4.33
C THR A 83 -15.69 -10.18 3.31
N THR A 84 -16.55 -9.56 2.50
CA THR A 84 -16.13 -8.55 1.52
C THR A 84 -15.53 -7.33 2.21
N VAL A 85 -16.23 -6.71 3.17
CA VAL A 85 -15.69 -5.52 3.87
C VAL A 85 -14.40 -5.82 4.63
N ILE A 86 -14.26 -7.01 5.22
CA ILE A 86 -13.01 -7.43 5.90
C ILE A 86 -11.86 -7.54 4.88
N ASN A 87 -12.10 -8.16 3.72
CA ASN A 87 -11.06 -8.32 2.69
C ASN A 87 -10.59 -6.98 2.12
N TRP A 88 -11.52 -6.04 1.86
CA TRP A 88 -11.18 -4.69 1.43
C TRP A 88 -10.46 -3.91 2.55
N GLY A 89 -10.88 -4.07 3.80
CA GLY A 89 -10.21 -3.50 4.97
C GLY A 89 -8.78 -4.00 5.15
N LEU A 90 -8.53 -5.30 4.98
CA LEU A 90 -7.18 -5.89 5.06
C LEU A 90 -6.26 -5.38 3.95
N ARG A 91 -6.79 -5.19 2.72
CA ARG A 91 -6.02 -4.60 1.62
C ARG A 91 -5.62 -3.15 1.92
N PHE A 92 -6.57 -2.36 2.43
CA PHE A 92 -6.30 -0.98 2.82
C PHE A 92 -5.30 -0.89 3.97
N ALA A 93 -5.46 -1.73 5.00
CA ALA A 93 -4.52 -1.82 6.11
C ALA A 93 -3.12 -2.26 5.64
N GLY A 94 -3.04 -3.27 4.77
CA GLY A 94 -1.79 -3.72 4.17
C GLY A 94 -1.09 -2.62 3.37
N TRP A 95 -1.83 -1.87 2.55
CA TRP A 95 -1.29 -0.71 1.83
C TRP A 95 -0.76 0.38 2.79
N ILE A 96 -1.47 0.68 3.88
CA ILE A 96 -1.01 1.62 4.91
C ILE A 96 0.30 1.13 5.55
N ILE A 97 0.39 -0.16 5.88
CA ILE A 97 1.60 -0.74 6.48
C ILE A 97 2.78 -0.62 5.52
N VAL A 98 2.58 -0.92 4.22
CA VAL A 98 3.62 -0.74 3.18
C VAL A 98 4.00 0.73 3.03
N PHE A 99 3.03 1.64 3.03
CA PHE A 99 3.27 3.08 2.98
C PHE A 99 4.13 3.56 4.17
N LEU A 100 3.79 3.15 5.39
CA LEU A 100 4.54 3.49 6.61
C LEU A 100 5.96 2.92 6.57
N GLY A 101 6.12 1.68 6.11
CA GLY A 101 7.43 1.06 5.89
C GLY A 101 8.28 1.84 4.88
N LEU A 102 7.69 2.26 3.77
CA LEU A 102 8.39 3.02 2.73
C LEU A 102 8.73 4.45 3.18
N ALA A 103 7.80 5.13 3.86
CA ALA A 103 8.01 6.47 4.39
C ALA A 103 9.11 6.50 5.47
N THR A 104 9.20 5.46 6.31
CA THR A 104 10.28 5.31 7.30
C THR A 104 11.62 4.98 6.65
N LEU A 105 11.61 4.26 5.52
CA LEU A 105 12.81 3.97 4.73
C LEU A 105 13.55 5.23 4.27
N PHE A 106 12.80 6.27 3.92
CA PHE A 106 13.36 7.55 3.45
C PHE A 106 13.68 8.55 4.57
N LYS A 107 13.37 8.27 5.85
CA LYS A 107 13.66 9.20 6.96
C LYS A 107 15.16 9.52 7.12
N PRO A 108 16.10 8.56 7.05
CA PRO A 108 17.52 8.87 7.11
C PRO A 108 17.97 9.82 6.00
N LEU A 109 17.37 9.70 4.80
CA LEU A 109 17.64 10.57 3.67
C LEU A 109 17.22 12.02 3.95
N VAL A 110 16.07 12.24 4.61
CA VAL A 110 15.62 13.59 5.03
C VAL A 110 16.64 14.23 5.97
N VAL A 111 17.12 13.48 6.98
CA VAL A 111 18.08 13.99 7.97
C VAL A 111 19.41 14.39 7.31
N LEU A 112 19.83 13.67 6.26
CA LEU A 112 21.03 14.04 5.50
C LEU A 112 20.82 15.35 4.72
N VAL A 113 19.62 15.57 4.17
CA VAL A 113 19.27 16.76 3.38
C VAL A 113 19.05 18.01 4.25
N ASP A 114 18.75 17.87 5.54
CA ASP A 114 18.61 19.01 6.48
C ASP A 114 19.86 19.92 6.50
N LYS A 115 21.04 19.43 6.07
CA LYS A 115 22.24 20.27 5.93
C LYS A 115 22.20 21.24 4.74
N ILE A 116 21.22 21.14 3.85
CA ILE A 116 21.08 21.99 2.66
C ILE A 116 19.89 22.94 2.87
N PRO A 117 20.13 24.23 3.19
CA PRO A 117 19.09 25.17 3.63
C PRO A 117 17.98 25.47 2.61
N PHE A 118 18.13 25.07 1.35
CA PHE A 118 17.13 25.27 0.29
C PHE A 118 16.20 24.05 0.06
N LEU A 119 16.62 22.83 0.41
CA LEU A 119 15.91 21.59 0.02
C LEU A 119 15.01 21.01 1.12
N TRP A 120 15.21 21.39 2.38
CA TRP A 120 14.53 20.81 3.56
C TRP A 120 12.99 20.76 3.42
N ASN A 121 12.36 21.88 3.07
CA ASN A 121 10.89 21.99 2.99
C ASN A 121 10.25 21.14 1.87
N PHE A 122 10.99 20.94 0.77
CA PHE A 122 10.53 20.17 -0.39
C PHE A 122 10.78 18.68 -0.21
N VAL A 123 11.91 18.31 0.39
CA VAL A 123 12.30 16.91 0.52
C VAL A 123 11.44 16.19 1.55
N GLY A 124 11.11 16.83 2.69
CA GLY A 124 10.21 16.23 3.68
C GLY A 124 8.81 15.92 3.13
N ARG A 125 8.16 16.89 2.46
CA ARG A 125 6.83 16.70 1.86
C ARG A 125 6.85 15.87 0.58
N GLY A 126 7.90 16.00 -0.23
CA GLY A 126 8.05 15.27 -1.47
C GLY A 126 8.24 13.76 -1.24
N ILE A 127 9.00 13.40 -0.21
CA ILE A 127 9.25 12.00 0.16
C ILE A 127 7.98 11.30 0.61
N THR A 128 7.09 11.94 1.37
CA THR A 128 5.84 11.30 1.81
C THR A 128 4.90 11.07 0.64
N ILE A 129 4.78 12.03 -0.29
CA ILE A 129 3.99 11.88 -1.52
C ILE A 129 4.58 10.80 -2.43
N PHE A 130 5.91 10.78 -2.57
CA PHE A 130 6.62 9.75 -3.32
C PHE A 130 6.36 8.37 -2.71
N ALA A 131 6.51 8.23 -1.38
CA ALA A 131 6.27 6.98 -0.68
C ALA A 131 4.82 6.51 -0.83
N LEU A 132 3.85 7.42 -0.83
CA LEU A 132 2.43 7.10 -1.02
C LEU A 132 2.13 6.59 -2.43
N LEU A 133 2.67 7.24 -3.45
CA LEU A 133 2.51 6.80 -4.85
C LEU A 133 3.23 5.47 -5.10
N SER A 134 4.45 5.33 -4.60
CA SER A 134 5.22 4.09 -4.74
C SER A 134 4.59 2.93 -3.97
N SER A 135 4.06 3.15 -2.75
CA SER A 135 3.37 2.08 -2.02
C SER A 135 2.10 1.64 -2.74
N PHE A 136 1.33 2.58 -3.30
CA PHE A 136 0.14 2.27 -4.08
C PHE A 136 0.47 1.45 -5.34
N SER A 137 1.53 1.84 -6.05
CA SER A 137 2.04 1.08 -7.20
C SER A 137 2.49 -0.33 -6.80
N LEU A 138 3.23 -0.49 -5.70
CA LEU A 138 3.63 -1.80 -5.17
C LEU A 138 2.43 -2.69 -4.85
N THR A 139 1.41 -2.14 -4.19
CA THR A 139 0.18 -2.86 -3.88
C THR A 139 -0.52 -3.33 -5.15
N LEU A 140 -0.63 -2.48 -6.19
CA LEU A 140 -1.24 -2.87 -7.47
C LEU A 140 -0.47 -4.00 -8.18
N ILE A 141 0.87 -3.95 -8.16
CA ILE A 141 1.71 -4.99 -8.76
C ILE A 141 1.53 -6.32 -8.01
N LEU A 142 1.47 -6.28 -6.68
CA LEU A 142 1.27 -7.48 -5.87
C LEU A 142 -0.11 -8.10 -6.13
N LEU A 143 -1.17 -7.28 -6.17
CA LEU A 143 -2.50 -7.73 -6.56
C LEU A 143 -2.49 -8.33 -7.97
N SER A 144 -1.86 -7.66 -8.93
CA SER A 144 -1.73 -8.16 -10.29
C SER A 144 -1.10 -9.56 -10.34
N ALA A 145 -0.01 -9.77 -9.63
CA ALA A 145 0.69 -11.06 -9.60
C ALA A 145 -0.19 -12.20 -9.07
N VAL A 146 -1.00 -11.93 -8.05
CA VAL A 146 -1.90 -12.94 -7.47
C VAL A 146 -3.06 -13.24 -8.43
N TRP A 147 -3.71 -12.21 -8.96
CA TRP A 147 -4.86 -12.38 -9.87
C TRP A 147 -4.48 -12.94 -11.25
N MET A 148 -3.19 -12.91 -11.63
CA MET A 148 -2.74 -13.44 -12.91
C MET A 148 -2.99 -14.95 -13.07
N VAL A 149 -3.05 -15.70 -11.95
CA VAL A 149 -3.29 -17.15 -11.94
C VAL A 149 -4.76 -17.50 -12.16
N ALA A 150 -5.68 -16.86 -11.42
CA ALA A 150 -7.11 -17.18 -11.53
C ALA A 150 -7.83 -16.39 -12.64
N ARG A 151 -7.40 -15.16 -12.93
CA ARG A 151 -8.04 -14.26 -13.91
C ARG A 151 -6.97 -13.42 -14.64
N PRO A 152 -6.24 -13.99 -15.62
CA PRO A 152 -5.08 -13.36 -16.25
C PRO A 152 -5.35 -11.98 -16.84
N VAL A 153 -6.55 -11.75 -17.38
CA VAL A 153 -6.96 -10.43 -17.93
C VAL A 153 -7.06 -9.37 -16.83
N PHE A 154 -7.66 -9.69 -15.69
CA PHE A 154 -7.74 -8.76 -14.55
C PHE A 154 -6.35 -8.45 -13.98
N GLY A 155 -5.48 -9.46 -13.87
CA GLY A 155 -4.09 -9.28 -13.49
C GLY A 155 -3.34 -8.33 -14.43
N ALA A 156 -3.48 -8.49 -15.75
CA ALA A 156 -2.81 -7.66 -16.74
C ALA A 156 -3.26 -6.17 -16.67
N VAL A 157 -4.56 -5.91 -16.50
CA VAL A 157 -5.08 -4.54 -16.36
C VAL A 157 -4.53 -3.86 -15.10
N LEU A 158 -4.47 -4.59 -13.98
CA LEU A 158 -3.90 -4.08 -12.73
C LEU A 158 -2.40 -3.77 -12.86
N LEU A 159 -1.65 -4.58 -13.61
CA LEU A 159 -0.24 -4.35 -13.88
C LEU A 159 -0.01 -3.04 -14.62
N LEU A 160 -0.79 -2.82 -15.70
CA LEU A 160 -0.73 -1.58 -16.49
C LEU A 160 -1.13 -0.37 -15.63
N SER A 161 -2.16 -0.51 -14.81
CA SER A 161 -2.57 0.54 -13.87
C SER A 161 -1.50 0.88 -12.84
N GLY A 162 -0.69 -0.10 -12.41
CA GLY A 162 0.43 0.09 -11.49
C GLY A 162 1.53 1.02 -12.01
N ILE A 163 1.62 1.22 -13.33
CA ILE A 163 2.60 2.10 -13.98
C ILE A 163 2.16 3.57 -13.95
N ILE A 164 0.85 3.84 -13.87
CA ILE A 164 0.29 5.20 -13.92
C ILE A 164 0.82 6.11 -12.80
N PRO A 165 0.87 5.69 -11.51
CA PRO A 165 1.42 6.52 -10.44
C PRO A 165 2.90 6.84 -10.65
N LEU A 166 3.68 5.86 -11.11
CA LEU A 166 5.11 6.04 -11.42
C LEU A 166 5.30 7.04 -12.57
N PHE A 167 4.44 6.96 -13.60
CA PHE A 167 4.46 7.89 -14.71
C PHE A 167 4.09 9.33 -14.31
N ILE A 168 3.08 9.50 -13.44
CA ILE A 168 2.69 10.82 -12.90
C ILE A 168 3.86 11.44 -12.13
N LEU A 169 4.51 10.64 -11.28
CA LEU A 169 5.65 11.06 -10.49
C LEU A 169 6.83 11.49 -11.37
N TYR A 170 7.14 10.71 -12.39
CA TYR A 170 8.16 11.03 -13.40
C TYR A 170 7.88 12.36 -14.11
N ARG A 171 6.61 12.58 -14.51
CA ARG A 171 6.22 13.80 -15.22
C ARG A 171 6.24 15.04 -14.32
N SER A 172 5.86 14.90 -13.06
CA SER A 172 5.86 16.01 -12.08
C SER A 172 7.26 16.59 -11.88
N GLY A 173 8.28 15.72 -11.77
CA GLY A 173 9.68 16.15 -11.65
C GLY A 173 10.22 16.96 -12.83
N ARG A 174 9.73 16.71 -14.05
CA ARG A 174 10.12 17.47 -15.26
C ARG A 174 9.45 18.85 -15.34
N ARG A 175 8.16 18.95 -14.98
CA ARG A 175 7.41 20.23 -15.09
C ARG A 175 7.91 21.29 -14.10
N ALA A 176 8.40 20.87 -12.93
CA ALA A 176 9.01 21.79 -11.95
C ALA A 176 10.24 22.50 -12.53
N ARG A 177 11.11 21.75 -13.25
CA ARG A 177 12.31 22.31 -13.89
C ARG A 177 11.96 23.30 -15.01
N LEU A 178 10.94 22.99 -15.81
CA LEU A 178 10.49 23.83 -16.93
C LEU A 178 9.89 25.17 -16.48
N LYS A 179 9.07 25.18 -15.42
CA LYS A 179 8.52 26.44 -14.87
C LYS A 179 9.61 27.36 -14.33
N HIS A 180 10.68 26.81 -13.73
CA HIS A 180 11.80 27.60 -13.27
C HIS A 180 12.65 28.17 -14.41
N ALA A 181 12.80 27.43 -15.52
CA ALA A 181 13.51 27.91 -16.71
C ALA A 181 12.73 29.03 -17.43
N LEU A 182 11.42 28.88 -17.60
CA LEU A 182 10.57 29.88 -18.26
C LEU A 182 10.37 31.17 -17.45
N ARG A 183 10.51 31.12 -16.12
CA ARG A 183 10.40 32.31 -15.26
C ARG A 183 11.70 33.12 -15.21
N ARG A 184 12.80 32.60 -15.76
CA ARG A 184 14.11 33.26 -15.87
C ARG A 184 14.47 33.67 -17.30
N ALA A 185 13.62 33.37 -18.28
CA ALA A 185 13.70 33.83 -19.66
C ALA A 185 12.74 35.01 -19.85
#